data_AF-A0A1V5PIG5-F1
#
_entry.id   AF-A0A1V5PIG5-F1
#
_cell.length_a   1.000
_cell.length_b   1.000
_cell.length_c   1.000
_cell.angle_alpha   90.00
_cell.angle_beta   90.00
_cell.angle_gamma   90.00
#
_symmetry.space_group_name_H-M   'P 1'
#
loop_
_entity.id
_entity.type
_entity.pdbx_description
1 polymer ?
#
loop_
_entity_poly.entity_id
_entity_poly.type
_entity_poly.pdbx_seq_one_letter_code
_entity_poly.pdbx_strand_id
1 'polypeptide(L)'
;MGNVTYKNQPAIDKTKGSVPLAGTSHIYRVKKKLWNDSIEDVLQGLFIGRTLHVCSGKSMLGDVRLDADAENNPDIICDASNMKDFVNDNEFETVICDPPYNGKFQWNHDLLTELSRVASKRIIFQHWFIPANPSGTYKKAQEKFLLSDVLVWQPKTYFGRVQVVSVFDAVS
;
A
#
# COMPACT_ATOMS: atom_id res chain seq x y z
N MET A 1 -20.47 -17.99 30.66
CA MET A 1 -20.33 -17.78 29.19
C MET A 1 -21.39 -16.79 28.77
N GLY A 2 -21.01 -15.54 28.48
CA GLY A 2 -21.96 -14.52 28.03
C GLY A 2 -22.24 -14.69 26.55
N ASN A 3 -23.49 -15.02 26.20
CA ASN A 3 -23.93 -15.00 24.80
C ASN A 3 -23.96 -13.53 24.34
N VAL A 4 -23.00 -13.16 23.49
CA VAL A 4 -23.09 -11.90 22.74
C VAL A 4 -24.24 -12.07 21.74
N THR A 5 -25.36 -11.39 21.98
CA THR A 5 -26.49 -11.36 21.05
C THR A 5 -26.56 -10.00 20.39
N TYR A 6 -26.86 -9.99 19.08
CA TYR A 6 -26.95 -8.81 18.21
C TYR A 6 -28.18 -7.92 18.50
N LYS A 7 -28.57 -7.76 19.77
CA LYS A 7 -29.69 -6.89 20.15
C LYS A 7 -29.15 -5.56 20.66
N ASN A 8 -29.70 -4.47 20.13
CA ASN A 8 -29.37 -3.06 20.44
C ASN A 8 -27.99 -2.60 19.91
N GLN A 9 -27.82 -2.61 18.60
CA GLN A 9 -26.72 -1.88 17.96
C GLN A 9 -27.25 -0.55 17.42
N PRO A 10 -27.00 0.58 18.10
CA PRO A 10 -27.49 1.90 17.68
C PRO A 10 -27.07 2.26 16.26
N ALA A 11 -25.95 1.72 15.79
CA ALA A 11 -25.47 1.88 14.42
C ALA A 11 -26.36 1.16 13.39
N ILE A 12 -26.76 -0.09 13.63
CA ILE A 12 -27.64 -0.88 12.75
C ILE A 12 -29.05 -0.28 12.70
N ASP A 13 -29.55 0.19 13.83
CA ASP A 13 -30.88 0.81 13.94
C ASP A 13 -30.91 2.14 13.17
N LYS A 14 -29.82 2.91 13.23
CA LYS A 14 -29.65 4.16 12.48
C LYS A 14 -29.54 3.94 10.97
N THR A 15 -29.01 2.80 10.54
CA THR A 15 -28.91 2.41 9.12
C THR A 15 -30.08 1.55 8.64
N LYS A 16 -31.10 1.26 9.47
CA LYS A 16 -32.25 0.38 9.16
C LYS A 16 -31.84 -0.97 8.55
N GLY A 17 -30.80 -1.60 9.09
CA GLY A 17 -30.26 -2.87 8.52
C GLY A 17 -29.59 -2.72 7.15
N SER A 18 -29.55 -1.51 6.59
CA SER A 18 -28.81 -1.14 5.38
C SER A 18 -27.42 -0.67 5.79
N VAL A 19 -26.69 -1.48 6.56
CA VAL A 19 -25.23 -1.43 6.49
C VAL A 19 -24.92 -2.25 5.25
N PRO A 20 -24.75 -1.66 4.05
CA PRO A 20 -24.10 -2.43 3.01
C PRO A 20 -22.79 -2.88 3.64
N LEU A 21 -22.54 -4.19 3.65
CA LEU A 21 -21.17 -4.66 3.58
C LEU A 21 -20.64 -4.06 2.29
N ALA A 22 -20.15 -2.82 2.37
CA ALA A 22 -19.79 -2.03 1.23
C ALA A 22 -18.56 -2.69 0.62
N GLY A 23 -18.80 -3.51 -0.40
CA GLY A 23 -17.99 -3.48 -1.61
C GLY A 23 -16.57 -4.01 -1.53
N THR A 24 -16.33 -5.13 -0.85
CA THR A 24 -15.11 -5.91 -1.09
C THR A 24 -15.49 -7.33 -1.54
N SER A 25 -15.23 -7.66 -2.81
CA SER A 25 -15.43 -9.00 -3.38
C SER A 25 -14.37 -10.02 -2.93
N HIS A 26 -13.38 -9.58 -2.15
CA HIS A 26 -12.23 -10.39 -1.75
C HIS A 26 -12.11 -10.49 -0.24
N ILE A 27 -11.96 -11.70 0.28
CA ILE A 27 -11.70 -12.00 1.69
C ILE A 27 -10.30 -12.59 1.78
N TYR A 28 -9.41 -11.93 2.51
CA TYR A 28 -8.05 -12.41 2.74
C TYR A 28 -7.98 -13.21 4.04
N ARG A 29 -7.39 -14.42 3.98
CA ARG A 29 -7.15 -15.26 5.16
C ARG A 29 -5.66 -15.23 5.48
N VAL A 30 -5.32 -14.78 6.69
CA VAL A 30 -3.94 -14.85 7.21
C VAL A 30 -3.57 -16.33 7.37
N LYS A 31 -2.64 -16.82 6.54
CA LYS A 31 -2.21 -18.24 6.54
C LYS A 31 -1.07 -18.54 7.52
N LYS A 32 -0.33 -17.52 8.00
CA LYS A 32 0.90 -17.67 8.79
C LYS A 32 0.82 -16.85 10.08
N LYS A 33 1.33 -17.40 11.19
CA LYS A 33 1.52 -16.69 12.47
C LYS A 33 2.37 -15.42 12.24
N LEU A 34 2.08 -14.32 12.95
CA LEU A 34 2.90 -13.10 12.94
C LEU A 34 4.37 -13.45 13.24
N TRP A 35 5.26 -13.30 12.25
CA TRP A 35 6.69 -13.56 12.39
C TRP A 35 7.35 -12.43 13.19
N ASN A 36 8.50 -12.70 13.79
CA ASN A 36 9.33 -11.69 14.47
C ASN A 36 10.32 -11.03 13.51
N ASP A 37 10.14 -11.24 12.20
CA ASP A 37 10.98 -10.65 11.17
C ASP A 37 10.73 -9.15 11.12
N SER A 38 11.77 -8.36 10.84
CA SER A 38 11.56 -6.94 10.56
C SER A 38 10.64 -6.84 9.35
N ILE A 39 9.66 -5.92 9.38
CA ILE A 39 8.83 -5.66 8.20
C ILE A 39 9.70 -5.30 6.99
N GLU A 40 10.86 -4.67 7.23
CA GLU A 40 11.84 -4.35 6.20
C GLU A 40 12.41 -5.61 5.53
N ASP A 41 12.75 -6.66 6.29
CA ASP A 41 13.25 -7.93 5.73
C ASP A 41 12.19 -8.61 4.86
N VAL A 42 10.93 -8.58 5.32
CA VAL A 42 9.80 -9.12 4.56
C VAL A 42 9.61 -8.36 3.25
N LEU A 43 9.67 -7.02 3.29
CA LEU A 43 9.52 -6.17 2.11
C LEU A 43 10.68 -6.37 1.11
N GLN A 44 11.93 -6.48 1.59
CA GLN A 44 13.08 -6.79 0.75
C GLN A 44 12.92 -8.12 0.02
N GLY A 45 12.36 -9.13 0.69
CA GLY A 45 12.07 -10.44 0.07
C GLY A 45 11.07 -10.38 -1.09
N LEU A 46 10.33 -9.27 -1.24
CA LEU A 46 9.38 -9.06 -2.35
C LEU A 46 10.02 -8.33 -3.54
N PHE A 47 11.25 -7.83 -3.42
CA PHE A 47 11.87 -7.03 -4.48
C PHE A 47 12.21 -7.88 -5.70
N ILE A 48 12.03 -7.26 -6.86
CA ILE A 48 12.44 -7.76 -8.17
C ILE A 48 13.29 -6.67 -8.79
N GLY A 49 14.52 -6.98 -9.19
CA GLY A 49 15.40 -6.06 -9.92
C GLY A 49 15.74 -4.79 -9.15
N ARG A 50 15.94 -3.68 -9.89
CA ARG A 50 16.27 -2.37 -9.33
C ARG A 50 15.04 -1.76 -8.67
N THR A 51 15.24 -1.14 -7.52
CA THR A 51 14.15 -0.72 -6.63
C THR A 51 14.16 0.78 -6.35
N LEU A 52 12.98 1.40 -6.39
CA LEU A 52 12.75 2.78 -5.95
C LEU A 52 11.87 2.78 -4.72
N HIS A 53 12.32 3.46 -3.66
CA HIS A 53 11.53 3.71 -2.46
C HIS A 53 11.00 5.14 -2.44
N VAL A 54 9.71 5.28 -2.70
CA VAL A 54 8.99 6.56 -2.76
C VAL A 54 8.40 6.90 -1.39
N CYS A 55 8.58 8.14 -0.94
CA CYS A 55 8.28 8.58 0.43
C CYS A 55 9.11 7.78 1.45
N SER A 56 10.40 7.61 1.19
CA SER A 56 11.26 6.70 1.96
C SER A 56 11.42 7.11 3.43
N GLY A 57 11.18 8.38 3.77
CA GLY A 57 11.54 8.93 5.07
C GLY A 57 12.98 8.57 5.42
N LYS A 58 13.18 8.07 6.63
CA LYS A 58 14.49 7.61 7.12
C LYS A 58 14.83 6.15 6.78
N SER A 59 13.96 5.44 6.06
CA SER A 59 14.22 4.06 5.70
C SER A 59 15.42 3.98 4.75
N MET A 60 16.19 2.90 4.89
CA MET A 60 17.31 2.55 4.01
C MET A 60 16.93 1.45 3.01
N LEU A 61 15.64 1.12 2.91
CA LEU A 61 15.14 0.17 1.92
C LEU A 61 15.24 0.71 0.50
N GLY A 62 15.58 -0.18 -0.44
CA GLY A 62 15.63 0.09 -1.87
C GLY A 62 17.03 0.52 -2.36
N ASP A 63 17.24 0.46 -3.67
CA ASP A 63 18.49 0.89 -4.33
C ASP A 63 18.55 2.41 -4.51
N VAL A 64 17.39 3.03 -4.74
CA VAL A 64 17.22 4.48 -4.89
C VAL A 64 16.09 4.93 -3.97
N ARG A 65 16.33 5.99 -3.19
CA ARG A 65 15.36 6.56 -2.25
C ARG A 65 14.90 7.93 -2.72
N LEU A 66 13.58 8.14 -2.68
CA LEU A 66 12.94 9.38 -3.08
C LEU A 66 12.07 9.90 -1.94
N ASP A 67 12.29 11.16 -1.56
CA ASP A 67 11.49 11.85 -0.55
C ASP A 67 11.38 13.34 -0.87
N ALA A 68 10.33 14.00 -0.39
CA ALA A 68 10.17 15.44 -0.55
C ALA A 68 10.97 16.22 0.49
N ASP A 69 11.30 15.60 1.62
CA ASP A 69 12.05 16.19 2.72
C ASP A 69 13.55 15.89 2.58
N ALA A 70 14.32 16.93 2.27
CA ALA A 70 15.77 16.86 2.12
C ALA A 70 16.49 16.46 3.43
N GLU A 71 15.89 16.67 4.61
CA GLU A 71 16.48 16.28 5.89
C GLU A 71 16.62 14.75 6.04
N ASN A 72 15.85 13.98 5.28
CA ASN A 72 15.95 12.53 5.22
C ASN A 72 17.13 12.04 4.35
N ASN A 73 17.85 12.96 3.69
CA ASN A 73 18.96 12.69 2.78
C ASN A 73 18.63 11.61 1.72
N PRO A 74 17.56 11.77 0.93
CA PRO A 74 17.21 10.84 -0.15
C PRO A 74 18.17 11.00 -1.35
N ASP A 75 18.21 9.99 -2.23
CA ASP A 75 18.96 10.07 -3.48
C ASP A 75 18.29 11.02 -4.49
N ILE A 76 16.96 11.15 -4.41
CA ILE A 76 16.14 12.06 -5.21
C ILE A 76 15.24 12.89 -4.28
N ILE A 77 15.35 14.22 -4.34
CA ILE A 77 14.45 15.14 -3.62
C ILE A 77 13.32 15.55 -4.56
N CYS A 78 12.10 15.04 -4.34
CA CYS A 78 10.99 15.20 -5.27
C CYS A 78 9.61 15.02 -4.60
N ASP A 79 8.59 15.72 -5.10
CA ASP A 79 7.19 15.43 -4.77
C ASP A 79 6.75 14.14 -5.48
N ALA A 80 6.42 13.12 -4.70
CA ALA A 80 6.02 11.80 -5.19
C ALA A 80 4.76 11.81 -6.09
N SER A 81 3.97 12.89 -6.08
CA SER A 81 2.83 13.06 -6.99
C SER A 81 3.22 13.65 -8.37
N ASN A 82 4.47 14.04 -8.56
CA ASN A 82 5.00 14.55 -9.82
C ASN A 82 6.50 14.24 -9.99
N MET A 83 6.82 13.02 -10.42
CA MET A 83 8.21 12.54 -10.57
C MET A 83 8.76 12.63 -12.00
N LYS A 84 8.02 13.23 -12.94
CA LYS A 84 8.33 13.16 -14.39
C LYS A 84 9.68 13.74 -14.79
N ASP A 85 10.13 14.78 -14.10
CA ASP A 85 11.42 15.42 -14.38
C ASP A 85 12.60 14.68 -13.72
N PHE A 86 12.32 13.69 -12.87
CA PHE A 86 13.31 13.02 -12.02
C PHE A 86 13.43 11.52 -12.30
N VAL A 87 12.35 10.88 -12.74
CA VAL A 87 12.27 9.43 -12.92
C VAL A 87 11.56 9.09 -14.23
N ASN A 88 12.21 8.27 -15.04
CA ASN A 88 11.68 7.85 -16.34
C ASN A 88 10.55 6.82 -16.19
N ASP A 89 9.75 6.68 -17.25
CA ASP A 89 8.74 5.64 -17.34
C ASP A 89 9.39 4.25 -17.27
N ASN A 90 8.83 3.35 -16.46
CA ASN A 90 9.29 1.97 -16.27
C ASN A 90 10.77 1.84 -15.83
N GLU A 91 11.35 2.88 -15.20
CA GLU A 91 12.76 2.88 -14.83
C GLU A 91 13.13 1.83 -13.77
N PHE A 92 12.18 1.45 -12.91
CA PHE A 92 12.42 0.55 -11.80
C PHE A 92 11.58 -0.72 -11.92
N GLU A 93 12.19 -1.89 -11.72
CA GLU A 93 11.44 -3.14 -11.67
C GLU A 93 10.51 -3.20 -10.47
N THR A 94 10.94 -2.70 -9.30
CA THR A 94 10.08 -2.62 -8.12
C THR A 94 9.98 -1.20 -7.60
N VAL A 95 8.76 -0.76 -7.31
CA VAL A 95 8.51 0.51 -6.64
C VAL A 95 7.80 0.23 -5.32
N ILE A 96 8.40 0.66 -4.22
CA ILE A 96 7.80 0.61 -2.89
C ILE A 96 7.38 2.02 -2.45
N CYS A 97 6.21 2.14 -1.84
CA CYS A 97 5.71 3.41 -1.35
C CYS A 97 4.95 3.28 -0.03
N ASP A 98 5.33 4.12 0.93
CA ASP A 98 4.72 4.27 2.26
C ASP A 98 4.43 5.76 2.54
N PRO A 99 3.41 6.36 1.89
CA PRO A 99 3.18 7.79 1.99
C PRO A 99 2.62 8.20 3.36
N PRO A 100 2.85 9.44 3.83
CA PRO A 100 2.30 9.91 5.10
C PRO A 100 0.76 9.91 5.09
N TYR A 101 0.18 9.26 6.09
CA TYR A 101 -1.25 8.89 6.17
C TYR A 101 -2.23 10.02 6.50
N ASN A 102 -1.85 11.28 6.28
CA ASN A 102 -2.66 12.44 6.58
C ASN A 102 -2.47 13.56 5.54
N GLY A 103 -3.45 14.47 5.47
CA GLY A 103 -3.37 15.65 4.62
C GLY A 103 -3.42 15.35 3.11
N LYS A 104 -2.51 15.96 2.34
CA LYS A 104 -2.54 16.01 0.87
C LYS A 104 -2.38 14.65 0.16
N PHE A 105 -1.88 13.62 0.84
CA PHE A 105 -1.69 12.28 0.28
C PHE A 105 -2.89 11.35 0.49
N GLN A 106 -3.91 11.80 1.21
CA GLN A 106 -5.16 11.06 1.37
C GLN A 106 -5.86 10.93 0.00
N TRP A 107 -5.90 9.71 -0.55
CA TRP A 107 -6.49 9.43 -1.88
C TRP A 107 -5.79 10.14 -3.05
N ASN A 108 -4.49 10.43 -2.95
CA ASN A 108 -3.77 11.14 -4.00
C ASN A 108 -3.67 10.29 -5.29
N HIS A 109 -4.52 10.61 -6.26
CA HIS A 109 -4.59 9.92 -7.54
C HIS A 109 -3.35 10.12 -8.40
N ASP A 110 -2.66 11.25 -8.24
CA ASP A 110 -1.46 11.57 -9.00
C ASP A 110 -0.29 10.70 -8.51
N LEU A 111 -0.14 10.55 -7.18
CA LEU A 111 0.80 9.57 -6.59
C LEU A 111 0.55 8.16 -7.13
N LEU A 112 -0.70 7.67 -7.06
CA LEU A 112 -1.03 6.33 -7.53
C LEU A 112 -0.71 6.13 -9.02
N THR A 113 -0.90 7.18 -9.82
CA THR A 113 -0.57 7.17 -11.25
C THR A 113 0.94 7.13 -11.45
N GLU A 114 1.69 7.97 -10.72
CA GLU A 114 3.15 8.02 -10.82
C GLU A 114 3.79 6.69 -10.40
N LEU A 115 3.33 6.04 -9.32
CA LEU A 115 3.82 4.71 -8.93
C LEU A 115 3.70 3.70 -10.07
N SER A 116 2.59 3.74 -10.82
CA SER A 116 2.38 2.86 -11.97
C SER A 116 3.17 3.23 -13.22
N ARG A 117 3.54 4.51 -13.35
CA ARG A 117 4.34 5.01 -14.48
C ARG A 117 5.79 4.59 -14.34
N VAL A 118 6.35 4.69 -13.13
CA VAL A 118 7.78 4.45 -12.89
C VAL A 118 8.12 2.98 -12.63
N ALA A 119 7.13 2.16 -12.23
CA ALA A 119 7.29 0.72 -12.03
C ALA A 119 7.15 -0.05 -13.35
N SER A 120 8.01 -1.05 -13.59
CA SER A 120 7.93 -1.93 -14.75
C SER A 120 7.44 -3.34 -14.44
N LYS A 121 7.65 -3.85 -13.20
CA LYS A 121 7.25 -5.23 -12.83
C LYS A 121 6.39 -5.30 -11.58
N ARG A 122 6.70 -4.53 -10.54
CA ARG A 122 6.05 -4.66 -9.23
C ARG A 122 5.86 -3.33 -8.53
N ILE A 123 4.70 -3.20 -7.88
CA ILE A 123 4.40 -2.11 -6.95
C ILE A 123 4.09 -2.72 -5.58
N ILE A 124 4.77 -2.23 -4.55
CA ILE A 124 4.51 -2.58 -3.15
C ILE A 124 3.99 -1.32 -2.48
N PHE A 125 2.73 -1.34 -2.05
CA PHE A 125 2.05 -0.15 -1.56
C PHE A 125 1.53 -0.37 -0.14
N GLN A 126 2.11 0.35 0.83
CA GLN A 126 1.62 0.35 2.20
C GLN A 126 0.53 1.42 2.37
N HIS A 127 -0.68 0.99 2.69
CA HIS A 127 -1.79 1.89 2.93
C HIS A 127 -2.91 1.27 3.77
N TRP A 128 -3.92 2.08 4.11
CA TRP A 128 -5.19 1.63 4.71
C TRP A 128 -6.29 1.35 3.66
N PHE A 129 -5.96 1.39 2.36
CA PHE A 129 -6.85 0.99 1.26
C PHE A 129 -6.06 0.23 0.18
N ILE A 130 -6.77 -0.49 -0.68
CA ILE A 130 -6.19 -1.20 -1.83
C ILE A 130 -6.70 -0.54 -3.11
N PRO A 131 -5.85 0.03 -3.99
CA PRO A 131 -6.30 0.72 -5.21
C PRO A 131 -6.67 -0.24 -6.36
N ALA A 132 -7.34 -1.34 -6.03
CA ALA A 132 -7.77 -2.36 -6.99
C ALA A 132 -9.27 -2.23 -7.33
N ASN A 133 -9.64 -2.60 -8.55
CA ASN A 133 -11.04 -2.81 -8.95
C ASN A 133 -11.53 -4.21 -8.51
N PRO A 134 -12.81 -4.59 -8.77
CA PRO A 134 -13.33 -5.90 -8.39
C PRO A 134 -12.66 -7.11 -9.05
N SER A 135 -11.86 -6.93 -10.11
CA SER A 135 -11.04 -7.99 -10.70
C SER A 135 -9.61 -8.04 -10.13
N GLY A 136 -9.30 -7.20 -9.15
CA GLY A 136 -7.97 -7.13 -8.53
C GLY A 136 -6.98 -6.28 -9.32
N THR A 137 -7.36 -5.69 -10.45
CA THR A 137 -6.44 -4.87 -11.26
C THR A 137 -6.33 -3.45 -10.71
N TYR A 138 -5.14 -2.86 -10.82
CA TYR A 138 -4.84 -1.53 -10.31
C TYR A 138 -5.50 -0.48 -11.18
N LYS A 139 -6.59 0.11 -10.67
CA LYS A 139 -7.46 1.04 -11.40
C LYS A 139 -6.74 2.27 -11.95
N LYS A 140 -5.77 2.82 -11.22
CA LYS A 140 -5.01 4.02 -11.65
C LYS A 140 -3.86 3.71 -12.60
N ALA A 141 -3.48 2.44 -12.71
CA ALA A 141 -2.46 1.97 -13.62
C ALA A 141 -3.00 1.53 -14.98
N GLN A 142 -4.23 1.94 -15.36
CA GLN A 142 -4.91 1.42 -16.56
C GLN A 142 -4.95 -0.12 -16.59
N GLU A 143 -5.11 -0.75 -15.43
CA GLU A 143 -5.18 -2.21 -15.27
C GLU A 143 -3.90 -2.97 -15.66
N LYS A 144 -2.76 -2.27 -15.83
CA LYS A 144 -1.44 -2.87 -16.11
C LYS A 144 -0.89 -3.76 -15.01
N PHE A 145 -1.40 -3.62 -13.78
CA PHE A 145 -0.95 -4.40 -12.65
C PHE A 145 -2.12 -5.13 -11.99
N LEU A 146 -1.87 -6.35 -11.53
CA LEU A 146 -2.81 -7.19 -10.82
C LEU A 146 -2.35 -7.37 -9.37
N LEU A 147 -3.29 -7.24 -8.43
CA LEU A 147 -3.05 -7.54 -7.02
C LEU A 147 -2.72 -9.03 -6.86
N SER A 148 -1.47 -9.33 -6.52
CA SER A 148 -0.96 -10.69 -6.40
C SER A 148 -0.85 -11.16 -4.95
N ASP A 149 -0.60 -10.23 -4.02
CA ASP A 149 -0.52 -10.53 -2.59
C ASP A 149 -0.98 -9.35 -1.73
N VAL A 150 -1.39 -9.67 -0.49
CA VAL A 150 -1.75 -8.69 0.53
C VAL A 150 -1.18 -9.15 1.86
N LEU A 151 -0.24 -8.37 2.38
CA LEU A 151 0.30 -8.57 3.72
C LEU A 151 -0.42 -7.64 4.70
N VAL A 152 -0.72 -8.19 5.86
CA VAL A 152 -1.36 -7.47 6.95
C VAL A 152 -0.43 -7.56 8.14
N TRP A 153 0.01 -6.41 8.65
CA TRP A 153 0.91 -6.36 9.78
C TRP A 153 0.41 -5.39 10.85
N GLN A 154 0.74 -5.71 12.10
CA GLN A 154 0.42 -4.90 13.25
C GLN A 154 1.72 -4.61 14.00
N PRO A 155 2.07 -3.33 14.25
CA PRO A 155 3.21 -3.00 15.08
C PRO A 155 3.02 -3.52 16.51
N LYS A 156 4.11 -3.80 17.22
CA LYS A 156 4.12 -4.26 18.63
C LYS A 156 3.60 -3.15 19.56
N THR A 157 2.29 -2.96 19.60
CA THR A 157 1.60 -2.11 20.57
C THR A 157 0.30 -2.79 20.99
N TYR A 158 0.04 -2.84 22.30
CA TYR A 158 -1.18 -3.36 22.90
C TYR A 158 -2.35 -2.49 22.39
N PHE A 159 -3.14 -3.01 21.42
CA PHE A 159 -4.11 -2.27 20.58
C PHE A 159 -3.50 -1.31 19.53
N GLY A 160 -2.74 -1.84 18.55
CA GLY A 160 -2.20 -1.06 17.41
C GLY A 160 -3.10 -1.01 16.17
N ARG A 161 -2.95 0.05 15.36
CA ARG A 161 -3.52 0.11 14.00
C ARG A 161 -2.92 -0.98 13.12
N VAL A 162 -3.75 -1.63 12.31
CA VAL A 162 -3.31 -2.59 11.30
C VAL A 162 -2.93 -1.83 10.04
N GLN A 163 -1.79 -2.19 9.46
CA GLN A 163 -1.35 -1.68 8.15
C GLN A 163 -1.55 -2.77 7.10
N VAL A 164 -1.91 -2.34 5.89
CA VAL A 164 -2.05 -3.23 4.73
C VAL A 164 -0.93 -2.90 3.74
N VAL A 165 -0.19 -3.92 3.33
CA VAL A 165 0.78 -3.82 2.24
C VAL A 165 0.20 -4.61 1.06
N SER A 166 -0.12 -3.91 -0.02
CA SER A 166 -0.62 -4.51 -1.25
C SER A 166 0.54 -4.72 -2.22
N VAL A 167 0.64 -5.91 -2.79
CA VAL A 167 1.62 -6.24 -3.84
C VAL A 167 0.88 -6.38 -5.16
N PHE A 168 1.31 -5.58 -6.13
CA PHE A 168 0.77 -5.57 -7.48
C PHE A 168 1.87 -5.96 -8.47
N ASP A 169 1.60 -6.97 -9.29
CA ASP A 169 2.51 -7.44 -10.34
C ASP A 169 2.00 -7.04 -11.71
N ALA A 170 2.91 -6.67 -12.62
CA ALA A 170 2.57 -6.33 -13.99
C ALA A 170 1.91 -7.52 -14.70
N VAL A 171 0.81 -7.25 -15.39
CA VAL A 171 0.13 -8.21 -16.26
C VAL A 171 0.95 -8.27 -17.54
N SER A 172 1.63 -9.40 -17.78
CA SER A 172 2.48 -9.68 -18.94
C SER A 172 1.85 -9.33 -20.28
#